data_AF-A0A3S2URM0-F1
#
_entry.id   AF-A0A3S2URM0-F1
#
_cell.length_a   1.000
_cell.length_b   1.000
_cell.length_c   1.000
_cell.angle_alpha   90.00
_cell.angle_beta   90.00
_cell.angle_gamma   90.00
#
_symmetry.space_group_name_H-M   'P 1'
#
loop_
_entity.id
_entity.type
_entity.pdbx_description
1 polymer ?
#
loop_
_entity_poly.entity_id
_entity_poly.type
_entity_poly.pdbx_seq_one_letter_code
_entity_poly.pdbx_strand_id
1 'polypeptide(L)'
;MGLPMKQEAALESQNHLMKTEEAGRYLGLSSSLLNKLRLTGGGPVFVRLAGRAIRYRKADLDAWVNASVMASTSAYPESTGAAA
;
A
#
# COMPACT_ATOMS: atom_id res chain seq x y z
N MET A 1 3.68 5.54 38.30
CA MET A 1 2.80 5.01 37.24
C MET A 1 2.68 6.06 36.15
N GLY A 2 3.66 6.12 35.23
CA GLY A 2 3.69 7.09 34.14
C GLY A 2 3.31 6.42 32.84
N LEU A 3 2.06 6.61 32.42
CA LEU A 3 1.59 6.26 31.08
C LEU A 3 1.47 7.56 30.28
N PRO A 4 2.45 7.94 29.44
CA PRO A 4 2.17 8.85 28.35
C PRO A 4 1.45 8.05 27.26
N MET A 5 0.11 8.00 27.37
CA MET A 5 -0.75 7.53 26.31
C MET A 5 -0.74 8.55 25.16
N LYS A 6 -0.21 8.09 24.02
CA LYS A 6 -0.85 8.26 22.70
C LYS A 6 -0.66 9.61 21.98
N GLN A 7 0.53 10.23 22.03
CA GLN A 7 0.80 11.36 21.12
C GLN A 7 2.22 11.52 20.54
N GLU A 8 3.19 10.65 20.84
CA GLU A 8 4.52 10.70 20.19
C GLU A 8 4.58 9.88 18.88
N ALA A 9 3.67 8.90 18.72
CA ALA A 9 3.64 8.00 17.57
C ALA A 9 3.30 8.70 16.23
N ALA A 10 2.75 9.90 16.25
CA ALA A 10 2.27 10.58 15.04
C ALA A 10 3.41 11.13 14.17
N LEU A 11 4.56 11.50 14.75
CA LEU A 11 5.69 12.03 13.98
C LEU A 11 6.62 10.91 13.48
N GLU A 12 6.86 9.87 14.28
CA GLU A 12 7.68 8.71 13.87
C GLU A 12 7.03 7.85 12.78
N SER A 13 5.70 7.85 12.70
CA SER A 13 4.95 7.10 11.68
C SER A 13 5.10 7.68 10.27
N GLN A 14 5.53 8.93 10.12
CA GLN A 14 5.54 9.61 8.82
C GLN A 14 6.74 9.22 7.93
N ASN A 15 7.80 8.65 8.51
CA ASN A 15 9.01 8.30 7.77
C ASN A 15 9.30 6.77 7.71
N HIS A 16 8.32 5.94 8.09
CA HIS A 16 8.50 4.50 8.02
C HIS A 16 8.32 4.00 6.59
N LEU A 17 9.44 3.70 5.94
CA LEU A 17 9.52 3.12 4.60
C LEU A 17 9.49 1.60 4.65
N MET A 18 8.31 1.03 4.38
CA MET A 18 8.07 -0.41 4.35
C MET A 18 8.64 -1.04 3.08
N LYS A 19 9.29 -2.19 3.18
CA LYS A 19 9.62 -3.03 2.02
C LYS A 19 8.34 -3.64 1.43
N THR A 20 8.42 -4.18 0.22
CA THR A 20 7.28 -4.87 -0.42
C THR A 20 6.68 -5.96 0.46
N GLU A 21 7.49 -6.74 1.17
CA GLU A 21 6.99 -7.80 2.06
C GLU A 21 6.22 -7.23 3.26
N GLU A 22 6.72 -6.15 3.85
CA GLU A 22 6.08 -5.48 4.98
C GLU A 22 4.78 -4.79 4.55
N ALA A 23 4.79 -4.12 3.39
CA ALA A 23 3.60 -3.55 2.79
C ALA A 23 2.56 -4.62 2.45
N GLY A 24 3.00 -5.78 1.97
CA GLY A 24 2.13 -6.94 1.74
C GLY A 24 1.47 -7.41 3.02
N ARG A 25 2.26 -7.62 4.09
CA ARG A 25 1.73 -7.99 5.41
C ARG A 25 0.76 -6.94 5.96
N TYR A 26 1.08 -5.65 5.78
CA TYR A 26 0.22 -4.55 6.21
C TYR A 26 -1.14 -4.55 5.49
N LEU A 27 -1.15 -4.79 4.18
CA LEU A 27 -2.36 -4.83 3.36
C LEU A 27 -3.08 -6.20 3.37
N GLY A 28 -2.49 -7.23 3.99
CA GLY A 28 -2.97 -8.60 3.88
C GLY A 28 -2.78 -9.23 2.49
N LEU A 29 -1.87 -8.70 1.68
CA LEU A 29 -1.58 -9.12 0.32
C LEU A 29 -0.22 -9.82 0.19
N SER A 30 -0.07 -10.68 -0.81
CA SER A 30 1.24 -11.28 -1.12
C SER A 30 2.17 -10.29 -1.82
N SER A 31 3.47 -10.42 -1.59
CA SER A 31 4.50 -9.62 -2.28
C SER A 31 4.42 -9.79 -3.82
N SER A 32 4.09 -10.99 -4.29
CA SER A 32 3.86 -11.30 -5.70
C SER A 32 2.67 -10.54 -6.28
N LEU A 33 1.58 -10.38 -5.52
CA LEU A 33 0.46 -9.56 -5.95
C LEU A 33 0.84 -8.08 -6.04
N LEU A 34 1.57 -7.54 -5.05
CA LEU A 34 2.09 -6.17 -5.13
C LEU A 34 3.08 -5.96 -6.28
N ASN A 35 3.85 -6.98 -6.68
CA ASN A 35 4.65 -6.94 -7.90
C ASN A 35 3.75 -6.86 -9.15
N LYS A 36 2.71 -7.70 -9.23
CA LYS A 36 1.75 -7.68 -10.35
C LYS A 36 1.05 -6.33 -10.46
N LEU A 37 0.55 -5.80 -9.34
CA LEU A 37 -0.13 -4.51 -9.29
C LEU A 37 0.77 -3.34 -9.74
N ARG A 38 2.07 -3.41 -9.46
CA ARG A 38 3.05 -2.44 -9.98
C ARG A 38 3.22 -2.52 -11.50
N LEU A 39 3.13 -3.71 -12.08
CA LEU A 39 3.22 -3.91 -13.53
C LEU A 39 1.94 -3.47 -14.23
N THR A 40 0.78 -3.77 -13.65
CA THR A 40 -0.54 -3.45 -14.23
C THR A 40 -1.00 -2.02 -13.94
N GLY A 41 -0.28 -1.26 -13.10
CA GLY A 41 -0.61 0.12 -12.77
C GLY A 41 -1.78 0.29 -11.77
N GLY A 42 -2.21 -0.78 -11.09
CA GLY A 42 -3.36 -0.77 -10.18
C GLY A 42 -3.01 -0.82 -8.68
N GLY A 43 -1.74 -0.63 -8.33
CA GLY A 43 -1.24 -0.79 -6.97
C GLY A 43 -1.01 0.50 -6.20
N PRO A 44 -0.66 0.40 -4.91
CA PRO A 44 -0.29 1.55 -4.09
C PRO A 44 0.96 2.23 -4.62
N VAL A 45 1.06 3.55 -4.39
CA VAL A 45 2.21 4.35 -4.79
C VAL A 45 3.46 3.83 -4.10
N PHE A 46 4.53 3.65 -4.88
CA PHE A 46 5.81 3.16 -4.39
C PHE A 46 6.90 4.21 -4.57
N VAL A 47 7.86 4.20 -3.66
CA VAL A 47 9.06 5.03 -3.68
C VAL A 47 10.23 4.17 -4.14
N ARG A 48 10.84 4.55 -5.26
CA ARG A 48 12.09 3.95 -5.74
C ARG A 48 13.26 4.76 -5.18
N LEU A 49 14.00 4.18 -4.22
CA LEU A 49 15.09 4.87 -3.54
C LEU A 49 16.40 4.81 -4.33
N ALA A 50 16.85 3.60 -4.67
CA ALA A 50 18.08 3.38 -5.43
C ALA A 50 18.09 1.99 -6.07
N GLY A 51 18.49 1.89 -7.34
CA GLY A 51 18.56 0.63 -8.08
C GLY A 51 17.24 -0.15 -8.03
N ARG A 52 17.29 -1.35 -7.43
CA ARG A 52 16.16 -2.29 -7.29
C ARG A 52 15.40 -2.15 -5.95
N ALA A 53 15.78 -1.18 -5.11
CA ALA A 53 15.15 -0.96 -3.81
C ALA A 53 13.84 -0.18 -3.97
N ILE A 54 12.73 -0.88 -3.76
CA ILE A 54 11.37 -0.34 -3.73
C ILE A 54 10.90 -0.30 -2.28
N ARG A 55 10.33 0.84 -1.86
CA ARG A 55 9.70 1.03 -0.55
C ARG A 55 8.32 1.63 -0.71
N TYR A 56 7.51 1.48 0.32
CA TYR A 56 6.18 2.06 0.44
C TYR A 56 6.13 2.94 1.68
N ARG A 57 5.59 4.14 1.54
CA ARG A 57 5.22 4.93 2.72
C ARG A 57 3.89 4.42 3.22
N LYS A 58 3.74 4.35 4.55
CA LYS A 58 2.46 3.98 5.17
C LYS A 58 1.31 4.86 4.68
N ALA A 59 1.54 6.17 4.53
CA ALA A 59 0.54 7.11 4.02
C ALA A 59 0.08 6.79 2.59
N ASP A 60 0.98 6.37 1.71
CA ASP A 60 0.64 5.99 0.33
C ASP A 60 -0.20 4.68 0.31
N LEU A 61 0.13 3.72 1.18
CA LEU A 61 -0.65 2.48 1.33
C LEU A 61 -2.06 2.78 1.84
N ASP A 62 -2.18 3.65 2.85
CA ASP A 62 -3.46 4.05 3.44
C ASP A 62 -4.33 4.81 2.43
N ALA A 63 -3.73 5.76 1.69
CA ALA A 63 -4.40 6.49 0.63
C ALA A 63 -4.93 5.54 -0.48
N TRP A 64 -4.15 4.51 -0.83
CA TRP A 64 -4.59 3.51 -1.81
C TRP A 64 -5.74 2.65 -1.29
N VAL A 65 -5.71 2.24 -0.02
CA VAL A 65 -6.83 1.52 0.62
C VAL A 65 -8.07 2.39 0.60
N ASN A 66 -7.96 3.65 1.01
CA ASN A 66 -9.06 4.60 1.02
C ASN A 66 -9.63 4.87 -0.39
N ALA A 67 -8.77 4.95 -1.41
CA ALA A 67 -9.18 5.09 -2.80
C ALA A 67 -9.79 3.80 -3.38
N SER A 68 -9.48 2.64 -2.80
CA SER A 68 -10.02 1.33 -3.20
C SER A 68 -11.32 0.97 -2.46
N VAL A 69 -11.83 1.85 -1.59
CA VAL A 69 -13.11 1.64 -0.91
C VAL A 69 -14.24 1.76 -1.93
N MET A 70 -14.91 0.65 -2.19
CA MET A 70 -16.09 0.58 -3.04
C MET A 70 -17.31 0.24 -2.20
N ALA A 71 -18.41 0.97 -2.41
CA ALA A 71 -19.66 0.76 -1.67
C ALA A 71 -20.42 -0.51 -2.12
N SER A 72 -20.13 -1.03 -3.31
CA SER A 72 -20.78 -2.22 -3.85
C SER A 72 -19.84 -2.97 -4.79
N THR A 73 -19.93 -4.29 -4.78
CA THR A 73 -19.20 -5.18 -5.71
C THR A 73 -19.70 -5.05 -7.15
N SER A 74 -20.84 -4.41 -7.40
CA SER A 74 -21.27 -4.08 -8.77
C SER A 74 -20.56 -2.83 -9.34
N ALA A 75 -19.85 -2.07 -8.50
CA ALA A 75 -19.09 -0.89 -8.91
C ALA A 75 -17.63 -1.21 -9.30
N TYR A 76 -17.24 -2.50 -9.31
CA TYR A 76 -15.98 -2.87 -9.96
C TYR A 76 -16.04 -2.39 -11.41
N PRO A 77 -15.01 -1.68 -11.90
CA PRO A 77 -14.89 -1.49 -13.34
C PRO A 77 -14.93 -2.89 -13.95
N GLU A 78 -15.87 -3.10 -14.87
CA GLU A 78 -15.98 -4.35 -15.61
C GLU A 78 -14.57 -4.81 -15.97
N SER A 79 -14.19 -6.03 -15.60
CA SER A 79 -12.88 -6.53 -15.98
C SER A 79 -12.92 -6.76 -17.49
N THR A 80 -12.69 -5.71 -18.28
CA THR A 80 -12.42 -5.84 -19.71
C THR A 80 -11.09 -6.58 -19.80
N GLY A 81 -11.19 -7.91 -19.85
CA GLY A 81 -10.08 -8.78 -20.18
C GLY A 81 -9.59 -8.43 -21.57
N ALA A 82 -8.49 -7.69 -21.67
CA ALA A 82 -7.71 -7.62 -22.88
C ALA A 82 -6.65 -8.73 -22.83
N ALA A 83 -6.99 -9.84 -23.48
CA ALA A 83 -6.09 -10.90 -23.88
C ALA A 83 -5.15 -10.42 -25.01
N ALA A 84 -3.92 -10.91 -25.00
CA ALA A 84 -3.16 -11.31 -26.19
C ALA A 84 -2.08 -12.31 -25.75
#